data_AF-A0A950AVT1-F1
#
_entry.id   AF-A0A950AVT1-F1
#
_cell.length_a   1.000
_cell.length_b   1.000
_cell.length_c   1.000
_cell.angle_alpha   90.00
_cell.angle_beta   90.00
_cell.angle_gamma   90.00
#
_symmetry.space_group_name_H-M   'P 1'
#
loop_
_entity.id
_entity.type
_entity.pdbx_description
1 polymer ?
#
loop_
_entity_poly.entity_id
_entity_poly.type
_entity_poly.pdbx_seq_one_letter_code
_entity_poly.pdbx_strand_id
1 'polypeptide(L)'
;MQRIDKLRELARNLWWAWQPNVISLFRELDPGLWRKLDHNPVEFLKRLPPEQLERRANEMALDSRIDYAFRRLAEYLKNTDSWGSVYASSLRARPVAYFSAEFGLHESLPIYSGGLGVLAGDHLKSASDLGVPLI
;
A
#
# COMPACT_ATOMS: atom_id res chain seq x y z
N MET A 1 8.58 -17.99 -0.79
CA MET A 1 7.24 -17.47 -1.12
C MET A 1 7.19 -17.20 -2.61
N GLN A 2 6.16 -17.66 -3.31
CA GLN A 2 6.03 -17.45 -4.76
C GLN A 2 5.76 -15.97 -5.07
N ARG A 3 6.05 -15.54 -6.30
CA ARG A 3 5.96 -14.13 -6.72
C ARG A 3 4.53 -13.59 -6.62
N ILE A 4 3.55 -14.39 -7.03
CA ILE A 4 2.13 -14.04 -6.93
C ILE A 4 1.73 -13.77 -5.49
N ASP A 5 2.22 -14.57 -4.54
CA ASP A 5 1.92 -14.37 -3.13
C ASP A 5 2.53 -13.06 -2.61
N LYS A 6 3.74 -12.69 -3.05
CA LYS A 6 4.34 -11.39 -2.73
C LYS A 6 3.48 -10.23 -3.27
N LEU A 7 2.99 -10.34 -4.50
CA LEU A 7 2.09 -9.33 -5.09
C LEU A 7 0.74 -9.25 -4.34
N ARG A 8 0.20 -10.38 -3.88
CA ARG A 8 -1.01 -10.43 -3.05
C ARG A 8 -0.80 -9.74 -1.71
N GLU A 9 0.32 -10.01 -1.03
CA GLU A 9 0.67 -9.34 0.22
C GLU A 9 0.81 -7.82 0.03
N LEU A 10 1.52 -7.40 -1.03
CA LEU A 10 1.63 -5.98 -1.39
C LEU A 10 0.26 -5.34 -1.67
N ALA A 11 -0.63 -6.03 -2.39
CA ALA A 11 -1.96 -5.52 -2.72
C ALA A 11 -2.89 -5.37 -1.50
N ARG A 12 -2.72 -6.22 -0.48
CA ARG A 12 -3.59 -6.28 0.70
C ARG A 12 -3.21 -5.28 1.80
N ASN A 13 -2.08 -4.61 1.68
CA ASN A 13 -1.65 -3.59 2.64
C ASN A 13 -1.65 -2.20 2.00
N LEU A 14 -2.55 -1.31 2.45
CA LEU A 14 -2.72 0.04 1.87
C LEU A 14 -1.45 0.90 1.83
N TRP A 15 -0.37 0.50 2.52
CA TRP A 15 0.96 1.06 2.34
C TRP A 15 1.32 1.28 0.86
N TRP A 16 0.95 0.37 -0.04
CA TRP A 16 1.23 0.52 -1.47
C TRP A 16 0.72 1.84 -2.08
N ALA A 17 -0.34 2.44 -1.51
CA ALA A 17 -1.05 3.59 -2.07
C ALA A 17 -0.21 4.87 -2.10
N TRP A 18 0.87 4.95 -1.32
CA TRP A 18 1.83 6.07 -1.35
C TRP A 18 3.25 5.60 -1.69
N GLN A 19 3.40 4.44 -2.33
CA GLN A 19 4.69 3.85 -2.69
C GLN A 19 4.79 3.74 -4.21
N PRO A 20 5.45 4.71 -4.88
CA PRO A 20 5.52 4.78 -6.34
C PRO A 20 6.10 3.51 -6.99
N ASN A 21 7.07 2.89 -6.31
CA ASN A 21 7.69 1.62 -6.72
C ASN A 21 6.68 0.47 -6.72
N VAL A 22 5.75 0.39 -5.76
CA VAL A 22 4.71 -0.65 -5.73
C VAL A 22 3.64 -0.39 -6.77
N ILE A 23 3.16 0.86 -6.89
CA ILE A 23 2.17 1.27 -7.90
C ILE A 23 2.66 0.95 -9.32
N SER A 24 3.95 1.20 -9.59
CA SER A 24 4.55 0.94 -10.89
C SER A 24 4.49 -0.55 -11.30
N LEU A 25 4.57 -1.49 -10.36
CA LEU A 25 4.49 -2.93 -10.65
C LEU A 25 3.15 -3.30 -11.29
N PHE A 26 2.05 -2.88 -10.67
CA PHE A 26 0.70 -3.18 -11.17
C PHE A 26 0.41 -2.44 -12.49
N ARG A 27 0.84 -1.18 -12.58
CA ARG A 27 0.70 -0.39 -13.81
C ARG A 27 1.44 -1.01 -14.98
N GLU A 28 2.65 -1.53 -14.77
CA GLU A 28 3.45 -2.13 -15.82
C GLU A 28 2.88 -3.47 -16.27
N LEU A 29 2.46 -4.33 -15.34
CA LEU A 29 1.86 -5.64 -15.65
C LEU A 29 0.74 -5.54 -16.70
N ASP A 30 -0.20 -4.60 -16.52
CA ASP A 30 -1.20 -4.29 -17.54
C ASP A 30 -1.73 -2.86 -17.35
N PRO A 31 -1.22 -1.86 -18.10
CA PRO A 31 -1.62 -0.47 -17.94
C PRO A 31 -3.11 -0.23 -18.23
N GLY A 32 -3.71 -1.02 -19.13
CA GLY A 32 -5.11 -0.88 -19.52
C GLY A 32 -6.05 -1.40 -18.44
N LEU A 33 -5.77 -2.60 -17.94
CA LEU A 33 -6.52 -3.19 -16.84
C LEU A 33 -6.35 -2.37 -15.55
N TRP A 34 -5.15 -1.87 -15.28
CA TRP A 34 -4.86 -1.04 -14.11
C TRP A 34 -5.74 0.21 -14.05
N ARG A 35 -5.86 0.95 -15.17
CA ARG A 35 -6.77 2.11 -15.27
C ARG A 35 -8.23 1.71 -15.20
N LYS A 36 -8.62 0.60 -15.84
CA LYS A 36 -10.02 0.14 -15.87
C LYS A 36 -10.58 -0.24 -14.49
N LEU A 37 -9.70 -0.59 -13.56
CA LEU A 37 -10.07 -1.03 -12.21
C LEU A 37 -9.84 0.06 -11.16
N ASP A 38 -9.78 1.34 -11.57
CA ASP A 38 -9.52 2.49 -10.69
C ASP A 38 -8.31 2.24 -9.77
N HIS A 39 -7.26 1.67 -10.37
CA HIS A 39 -6.00 1.39 -9.69
C HIS A 39 -6.16 0.52 -8.43
N ASN A 40 -7.10 -0.44 -8.44
CA ASN A 40 -7.31 -1.39 -7.35
C ASN A 40 -6.46 -2.67 -7.56
N PRO A 41 -5.38 -2.89 -6.78
CA PRO A 41 -4.47 -4.02 -6.99
C PRO A 41 -5.09 -5.36 -6.57
N VAL A 42 -6.04 -5.37 -5.64
CA VAL A 42 -6.74 -6.59 -5.22
C VAL A 42 -7.63 -7.09 -6.36
N GLU A 43 -8.43 -6.20 -6.96
CA GLU A 43 -9.26 -6.55 -8.12
C GLU A 43 -8.40 -6.87 -9.35
N PHE A 44 -7.29 -6.14 -9.54
CA PHE A 44 -6.34 -6.40 -10.62
C PHE A 44 -5.81 -7.84 -10.59
N LEU A 45 -5.37 -8.31 -9.43
CA LEU A 45 -4.87 -9.69 -9.26
C LEU A 45 -5.96 -10.76 -9.41
N LYS A 46 -7.23 -10.43 -9.15
CA LYS A 46 -8.36 -11.35 -9.39
C LYS A 46 -8.70 -11.51 -10.87
N ARG A 47 -8.43 -10.47 -11.68
CA ARG A 47 -8.78 -10.44 -13.10
C ARG A 47 -7.76 -11.12 -14.01
N LEU A 48 -6.53 -11.31 -13.53
CA LEU A 48 -5.47 -11.98 -14.29
C LEU A 48 -5.25 -13.41 -13.77
N PRO A 49 -5.36 -14.44 -14.62
CA PRO A 49 -4.96 -15.80 -14.26
C PRO A 49 -3.49 -15.85 -13.81
N PRO A 50 -3.14 -16.71 -12.84
CA PRO A 50 -1.77 -16.85 -12.33
C PRO A 50 -0.70 -17.00 -13.42
N GLU A 51 -0.98 -17.82 -14.43
CA GLU A 51 -0.08 -18.08 -15.56
C GLU A 51 0.20 -16.83 -16.39
N GLN A 52 -0.84 -16.01 -16.64
CA GLN A 52 -0.70 -14.76 -17.38
C GLN A 52 0.08 -13.72 -16.58
N LEU A 53 -0.13 -13.68 -15.26
CA LEU A 53 0.58 -12.79 -14.36
C LEU A 53 2.08 -13.11 -14.33
N GLU A 54 2.43 -14.40 -14.19
CA GLU A 54 3.81 -14.86 -14.22
C GLU A 54 4.48 -14.58 -15.56
N ARG A 55 3.78 -14.86 -16.66
CA ARG A 55 4.29 -14.57 -18.01
C ARG A 55 4.62 -13.09 -18.17
N ARG A 56 3.69 -12.20 -17.85
CA ARG A 56 3.89 -10.74 -17.96
C ARG A 56 4.98 -10.23 -17.02
N ALA A 57 5.02 -10.73 -15.78
CA ALA A 57 6.08 -10.36 -14.83
C ALA A 57 7.48 -10.77 -15.34
N ASN A 58 7.60 -11.91 -16.03
CA ASN A 58 8.84 -12.35 -16.66
C ASN A 58 9.19 -11.50 -17.89
N GLU A 59 8.23 -11.27 -18.80
CA GLU A 59 8.41 -10.44 -19.99
C GLU A 59 8.91 -9.02 -19.65
N MET A 60 8.44 -8.48 -18.52
CA MET A 60 8.81 -7.14 -18.03
C MET A 60 9.96 -7.14 -17.02
N ALA A 61 10.59 -8.30 -16.76
CA ALA A 61 11.69 -8.45 -15.82
C ALA A 61 11.40 -7.84 -14.41
N LEU A 62 10.19 -8.03 -13.90
CA LEU A 62 9.74 -7.42 -12.63
C LEU A 62 10.19 -8.15 -11.37
N ASP A 63 10.80 -9.33 -11.50
CA ASP A 63 11.11 -10.22 -10.37
C ASP A 63 11.86 -9.53 -9.23
N SER A 64 13.00 -8.92 -9.54
CA SER A 64 13.82 -8.23 -8.53
C SER A 64 13.11 -7.03 -7.91
N ARG A 65 12.21 -6.36 -8.66
CA ARG A 65 11.44 -5.21 -8.16
C ARG A 65 10.30 -5.65 -7.25
N ILE A 66 9.64 -6.77 -7.55
CA ILE A 66 8.64 -7.38 -6.68
C ILE A 66 9.29 -7.82 -5.37
N ASP A 67 10.45 -8.47 -5.46
CA ASP A 67 11.21 -8.90 -4.29
C ASP A 67 11.67 -7.71 -3.44
N TYR A 68 12.17 -6.66 -4.08
CA TYR A 68 12.53 -5.43 -3.40
C TYR A 68 11.32 -4.79 -2.71
N ALA A 69 10.21 -4.59 -3.41
CA ALA A 69 8.99 -4.02 -2.85
C ALA A 69 8.47 -4.82 -1.65
N PHE A 70 8.46 -6.15 -1.76
CA PHE A 70 8.05 -7.04 -0.69
C PHE A 70 8.97 -6.94 0.54
N ARG A 71 10.29 -6.89 0.33
CA ARG A 71 11.25 -6.66 1.43
C ARG A 71 11.03 -5.31 2.09
N ARG A 72 10.80 -4.25 1.32
CA ARG A 72 10.51 -2.91 1.83
C ARG A 72 9.25 -2.87 2.69
N LEU A 73 8.18 -3.54 2.28
CA LEU A 73 6.98 -3.69 3.12
C LEU A 73 7.32 -4.44 4.42
N ALA A 74 8.06 -5.55 4.34
CA ALA A 74 8.42 -6.32 5.52
C ALA A 74 9.32 -5.52 6.50
N GLU A 75 10.26 -4.73 5.99
CA GLU A 75 11.08 -3.79 6.76
C GLU A 75 10.20 -2.72 7.41
N TYR A 76 9.29 -2.11 6.64
CA TYR A 76 8.38 -1.08 7.12
C TYR A 76 7.53 -1.57 8.30
N LEU A 77 6.90 -2.75 8.16
CA LEU A 77 6.05 -3.33 9.19
C LEU A 77 6.81 -3.77 10.45
N LYS A 78 8.10 -4.09 10.33
CA LYS A 78 8.96 -4.49 11.45
C LYS A 78 9.70 -3.30 12.06
N ASN A 79 9.56 -2.09 11.53
CA ASN A 79 10.33 -0.95 11.99
C ASN A 79 9.97 -0.59 13.44
N THR A 80 10.89 -0.82 14.36
CA THR A 80 10.79 -0.43 15.77
C THR A 80 11.57 0.84 16.11
N ASP A 81 12.30 1.40 15.14
CA ASP A 81 13.16 2.58 15.28
C ASP A 81 12.64 3.75 14.41
N SER A 82 11.34 4.04 14.56
CA SER A 82 10.69 5.16 13.90
C SER A 82 10.76 6.42 14.76
N TRP A 83 10.52 7.59 14.18
CA TRP A 83 10.43 8.84 14.95
C TRP A 83 9.46 8.71 16.14
N GLY A 84 8.29 8.10 15.92
CA GLY A 84 7.27 7.85 16.93
C GLY A 84 7.69 6.84 17.99
N SER A 85 8.58 5.89 17.69
CA SER A 85 9.12 5.01 18.73
C SER A 85 10.08 5.74 19.68
N VAL A 86 10.82 6.73 19.19
CA VAL A 86 11.75 7.54 19.99
C VAL A 86 11.03 8.65 20.76
N TYR A 87 10.18 9.42 20.08
CA TYR A 87 9.61 10.67 20.61
C TYR A 87 8.16 10.56 21.07
N ALA A 88 7.45 9.50 20.67
CA ALA A 88 6.04 9.28 21.00
C ALA A 88 5.78 7.91 21.64
N SER A 89 6.79 7.33 22.30
CA SER A 89 6.73 6.00 22.93
C SER A 89 5.57 5.87 23.94
N SER A 90 5.25 6.94 24.67
CA SER A 90 4.13 7.01 25.60
C SER A 90 2.77 6.75 24.95
N LEU A 91 2.61 7.12 23.66
CA LEU A 91 1.39 6.87 22.90
C LEU A 91 1.21 5.39 22.55
N ARG A 92 2.25 4.54 22.60
CA ARG A 92 2.07 3.09 22.33
C ARG A 92 1.17 2.42 23.36
N ALA A 93 1.22 2.88 24.61
CA ALA A 93 0.34 2.40 25.68
C ALA A 93 -1.05 3.07 25.64
N ARG A 94 -1.18 4.21 24.94
CA ARG A 94 -2.39 5.04 24.87
C ARG A 94 -2.51 5.62 23.46
N PRO A 95 -2.96 4.81 22.48
CA PRO A 95 -3.03 5.23 21.09
C PRO A 95 -4.01 6.40 20.92
N VAL A 96 -3.79 7.20 19.87
CA VAL A 96 -4.68 8.29 19.49
C VAL A 96 -5.84 7.72 18.67
N ALA A 97 -7.07 7.88 19.16
CA ALA A 97 -8.26 7.57 18.37
C ALA A 97 -8.57 8.76 17.43
N TYR A 98 -8.53 8.53 16.13
CA TYR A 98 -8.68 9.56 15.10
C TYR A 98 -10.00 9.43 14.35
N PHE A 99 -10.95 10.29 14.70
CA PHE A 99 -12.27 10.31 14.09
C PHE A 99 -12.34 11.31 12.94
N SER A 100 -12.77 10.84 11.77
CA SER A 100 -13.13 11.66 10.62
C SER A 100 -14.37 11.08 9.96
N ALA A 101 -15.18 11.93 9.32
CA ALA A 101 -16.33 11.49 8.54
C ALA A 101 -15.93 10.82 7.21
N GLU A 102 -14.72 11.11 6.73
CA GLU A 102 -14.20 10.64 5.43
C GLU A 102 -12.67 10.48 5.46
N PHE A 103 -12.15 9.58 4.62
CA PHE A 103 -10.73 9.24 4.54
C PHE A 103 -10.27 9.01 3.09
N GLY A 104 -9.54 9.98 2.53
CA GLY A 104 -8.99 9.97 1.19
C GLY A 104 -7.63 9.27 1.11
N LEU A 105 -7.59 7.95 1.34
CA LEU A 105 -6.34 7.19 1.28
C LEU A 105 -5.89 6.92 -0.16
N HIS A 106 -6.81 6.43 -0.99
CA HIS A 106 -6.58 6.11 -2.39
C HIS A 106 -7.92 6.05 -3.14
N GLU A 107 -7.94 6.37 -4.44
CA GLU A 107 -9.15 6.38 -5.27
C GLU A 107 -9.85 5.01 -5.37
N SER A 108 -9.10 3.92 -5.23
CA SER A 108 -9.66 2.55 -5.16
C SER A 108 -10.53 2.30 -3.92
N LEU A 109 -10.55 3.23 -2.96
CA LEU A 109 -11.36 3.20 -1.75
C LEU A 109 -12.22 4.48 -1.67
N PRO A 110 -13.41 4.49 -2.28
CA PRO A 110 -14.23 5.69 -2.43
C PRO A 110 -15.00 6.03 -1.14
N ILE A 111 -14.28 6.36 -0.08
CA ILE A 111 -14.81 6.76 1.24
C ILE A 111 -14.55 8.23 1.57
N TYR A 112 -14.43 9.07 0.54
CA TYR A 112 -14.27 10.52 0.66
C TYR A 112 -14.93 11.25 -0.51
N SER A 113 -15.26 12.52 -0.31
CA SER A 113 -15.91 13.39 -1.30
C SER A 113 -15.22 14.74 -1.48
N GLY A 114 -14.28 15.11 -0.60
CA GLY A 114 -13.58 16.39 -0.70
C GLY A 114 -12.29 16.50 0.09
N GLY A 115 -11.84 17.73 0.31
CA GLY A 115 -10.54 18.04 0.92
C GLY A 115 -10.38 17.56 2.36
N LEU A 116 -11.48 17.44 3.11
CA LEU A 116 -11.45 16.87 4.47
C LEU A 116 -10.91 15.44 4.46
N GLY A 117 -11.43 14.60 3.57
CA GLY A 117 -10.97 13.22 3.43
C GLY A 117 -9.51 13.15 3.03
N VAL A 118 -9.08 13.99 2.06
CA VAL A 118 -7.66 14.03 1.64
C VAL A 118 -6.74 14.33 2.83
N LEU A 119 -7.05 15.35 3.62
CA LEU A 119 -6.28 15.69 4.81
C LEU A 119 -6.27 14.56 5.85
N ALA A 120 -7.43 13.93 6.10
CA ALA A 120 -7.50 12.79 7.00
C ALA A 120 -6.67 11.60 6.51
N GLY A 121 -6.65 11.34 5.20
CA GLY A 121 -5.80 10.33 4.57
C GLY A 121 -4.31 10.64 4.74
N ASP A 122 -3.90 11.89 4.55
CA ASP A 122 -2.51 12.31 4.72
C ASP A 122 -2.05 12.25 6.17
N HIS A 123 -2.95 12.50 7.14
CA HIS A 123 -2.69 12.25 8.56
C HIS A 123 -2.42 10.77 8.83
N LEU A 124 -3.24 9.85 8.29
CA LEU A 124 -3.03 8.41 8.46
C LEU A 124 -1.69 7.95 7.85
N LYS A 125 -1.37 8.41 6.64
CA LYS A 125 -0.09 8.07 5.96
C LYS A 125 1.10 8.58 6.77
N SER A 126 1.05 9.84 7.20
CA SER A 126 2.12 10.47 7.99
C SER A 126 2.29 9.79 9.35
N ALA A 127 1.20 9.48 10.05
CA ALA A 127 1.24 8.76 11.31
C ALA A 127 1.85 7.36 11.14
N SER A 128 1.47 6.65 10.07
CA SER A 128 2.05 5.34 9.73
C SER A 128 3.55 5.44 9.47
N ASP A 129 4.01 6.39 8.64
CA ASP A 129 5.43 6.54 8.30
C ASP A 129 6.29 6.96 9.51
N LEU A 130 5.73 7.79 10.40
CA LEU A 130 6.37 8.16 11.66
C LEU A 130 6.29 7.05 12.70
N GLY A 131 5.44 6.03 12.54
CA GLY A 131 5.15 5.02 13.55
C GLY A 131 4.48 5.60 14.80
N VAL A 132 3.63 6.61 14.62
CA VAL A 132 2.75 7.15 15.66
C VAL A 132 1.52 6.22 15.77
N PRO A 133 1.20 5.69 16.96
CA PRO A 133 0.08 4.78 17.14
C PRO A 133 -1.25 5.55 17.11
N LEU A 134 -1.78 5.68 15.90
CA LEU A 134 -3.03 6.35 15.57
C LEU A 134 -3.99 5.33 14.97
N ILE A 135 -5.23 5.27 15.49
CA ILE A 135 -6.26 4.26 15.20
C ILE A 135 -7.55 4.95 14.79
#